data_AF-A0A0G1W2T1-F1
#
_entry.id   AF-A0A0G1W2T1-F1
#
_cell.length_a   1.000
_cell.length_b   1.000
_cell.length_c   1.000
_cell.angle_alpha   90.00
_cell.angle_beta   90.00
_cell.angle_gamma   90.00
#
_symmetry.space_group_name_H-M   'P 1'
#
loop_
_entity.id
_entity.type
_entity.pdbx_description
1 polymer ?
#
loop_
_entity_poly.entity_id
_entity_poly.type
_entity_poly.pdbx_seq_one_letter_code
_entity_poly.pdbx_strand_id
1 'polypeptide(L)'
;MQITITVGVNHRQEGDAIKVLKVLTRRFPKRLHPSVGLAREDEAEITFSLPSRFALDSEESALEKGMLLGIIIGVLEGGGSEVHSHTVS
;
A
#
# COMPACT_ATOMS: atom_id res chain seq x y z
N MET A 1 -8.11 1.57 -10.77
CA MET A 1 -6.67 1.74 -10.53
C MET A 1 -6.33 1.06 -9.22
N GLN A 2 -5.33 0.18 -9.24
CA GLN A 2 -4.92 -0.69 -8.16
C GLN A 2 -3.41 -0.55 -7.97
N ILE A 3 -2.98 -0.31 -6.73
CA ILE A 3 -1.57 -0.36 -6.34
C ILE A 3 -1.36 -1.68 -5.63
N THR A 4 -0.39 -2.45 -6.07
CA THR A 4 0.04 -3.68 -5.41
C THR A 4 1.45 -3.47 -4.88
N ILE A 5 1.71 -3.87 -3.63
CA ILE A 5 3.01 -3.73 -2.97
C ILE A 5 3.36 -5.05 -2.31
N THR A 6 4.54 -5.58 -2.64
CA THR A 6 5.07 -6.77 -1.99
C THR A 6 6.05 -6.36 -0.90
N VAL A 7 5.79 -6.82 0.33
CA VAL A 7 6.62 -6.53 1.49
C VAL A 7 7.08 -7.81 2.18
N GLY A 8 8.29 -7.80 2.73
CA GLY A 8 8.78 -8.87 3.60
C GLY A 8 7.98 -8.92 4.90
N VAL A 9 7.56 -10.12 5.30
CA VAL A 9 6.88 -10.41 6.56
C VAL A 9 7.53 -11.62 7.25
N ASN A 10 8.20 -11.37 8.37
CA ASN A 10 8.53 -12.42 9.33
C ASN A 10 7.32 -12.72 10.24
N HIS A 11 7.30 -13.87 10.94
CA HIS A 11 6.22 -14.25 11.88
C HIS A 11 5.87 -13.19 12.96
N ARG A 12 6.77 -12.24 13.26
CA ARG A 12 6.47 -11.08 14.12
C ARG A 12 5.80 -9.91 13.38
N GLN A 13 6.01 -9.79 12.07
CA GLN A 13 5.60 -8.67 11.22
C GLN A 13 4.21 -8.84 10.60
N GLU A 14 3.56 -10.00 10.70
CA GLU A 14 2.14 -10.15 10.34
C GLU A 14 1.25 -9.17 11.16
N GLY A 15 1.60 -9.00 12.45
CA GLY A 15 0.98 -7.99 13.32
C GLY A 15 1.30 -6.55 12.91
N ASP A 16 2.43 -6.32 12.22
CA ASP A 16 2.85 -5.01 11.74
C ASP A 16 2.19 -4.66 10.39
N ALA A 17 2.00 -5.63 9.49
CA ALA A 17 1.17 -5.48 8.29
C ALA A 17 -0.27 -5.06 8.67
N ILE A 18 -0.84 -5.67 9.71
CA ILE A 18 -2.15 -5.29 10.27
C ILE A 18 -2.13 -3.87 10.86
N LYS A 19 -1.04 -3.42 11.48
CA LYS A 19 -0.91 -2.02 11.95
C LYS A 19 -0.82 -1.04 10.80
N VAL A 20 -0.06 -1.37 9.75
CA VAL A 20 0.04 -0.54 8.54
C VAL A 20 -1.34 -0.39 7.88
N LEU A 21 -2.10 -1.48 7.75
CA LEU A 21 -3.49 -1.43 7.29
C LEU A 21 -4.34 -0.47 8.14
N LYS A 22 -4.21 -0.52 9.47
CA LYS A 22 -4.94 0.38 10.38
C LYS A 22 -4.55 1.85 10.20
N VAL A 23 -3.26 2.14 9.98
CA VAL A 23 -2.80 3.52 9.74
C VAL A 23 -3.33 4.02 8.40
N LEU A 24 -3.24 3.21 7.35
CA LEU A 24 -3.68 3.60 6.01
C LEU A 24 -5.20 3.75 5.91
N THR A 25 -5.96 2.84 6.52
CA THR A 25 -7.43 2.96 6.60
C THR A 25 -7.85 4.16 7.46
N ARG A 26 -7.12 4.51 8.53
CA ARG A 26 -7.39 5.75 9.30
C ARG A 26 -7.08 7.02 8.52
N ARG A 27 -5.98 7.04 7.77
CA ARG A 27 -5.53 8.23 7.03
C ARG A 27 -6.34 8.43 5.74
N PHE A 28 -6.90 7.36 5.18
CA PHE A 28 -7.66 7.36 3.92
C PHE A 28 -8.95 6.52 3.97
N PRO A 29 -9.86 6.76 4.93
CA PRO A 29 -10.99 5.86 5.25
C PRO A 29 -12.04 5.72 4.15
N LYS A 30 -12.09 6.66 3.20
CA LYS A 30 -13.01 6.66 2.07
C LYS A 30 -12.31 6.49 0.71
N ARG A 31 -10.99 6.28 0.72
CA ARG A 31 -10.15 6.32 -0.48
C ARG A 31 -9.29 5.08 -0.68
N LEU A 32 -8.99 4.32 0.36
CA LEU A 32 -8.20 3.10 0.25
C LEU A 32 -9.02 1.93 0.80
N HIS A 33 -9.24 0.94 -0.05
CA HIS A 33 -9.66 -0.40 0.35
C HIS A 33 -8.46 -1.32 0.23
N PRO A 34 -7.67 -1.47 1.31
CA PRO A 34 -6.53 -2.35 1.28
C PRO A 34 -6.93 -3.80 1.52
N SER A 35 -6.28 -4.73 0.82
CA SER A 35 -6.35 -6.17 1.07
C SER A 35 -4.94 -6.73 1.21
N VAL A 36 -4.76 -7.72 2.09
CA VAL A 36 -3.48 -8.41 2.27
C VAL A 36 -3.65 -9.86 1.85
N GLY A 37 -2.77 -10.31 0.96
CA GLY A 37 -2.57 -11.71 0.62
C GLY A 37 -1.17 -12.15 1.05
N LEU A 38 -0.98 -13.45 1.25
CA LEU A 38 0.35 -14.03 1.40
C LEU A 38 0.88 -14.30 0.00
N ALA A 39 2.01 -13.69 -0.35
CA ALA A 39 2.68 -13.92 -1.63
C ALA A 39 3.61 -15.13 -1.55
N ARG A 40 4.38 -15.25 -0.46
CA ARG A 40 5.33 -16.34 -0.15
C ARG A 40 5.42 -16.57 1.36
N GLU A 41 6.24 -17.54 1.78
CA GLU A 41 6.46 -17.91 3.19
C GLU A 41 6.92 -16.71 4.05
N ASP A 42 7.62 -15.77 3.44
CA ASP A 42 8.23 -14.58 4.05
C ASP A 42 7.80 -13.27 3.38
N GLU A 43 6.79 -13.28 2.51
CA GLU A 43 6.32 -12.10 1.78
C GLU A 43 4.79 -11.96 1.81
N ALA A 44 4.32 -10.74 2.05
CA ALA A 44 2.92 -10.35 1.99
C ALA A 44 2.72 -9.40 0.80
N GLU A 45 1.64 -9.61 0.08
CA GLU A 45 1.17 -8.71 -0.96
C GLU A 45 0.05 -7.84 -0.39
N ILE A 46 0.24 -6.53 -0.46
CA ILE A 46 -0.75 -5.54 -0.05
C ILE A 46 -1.27 -4.85 -1.28
N THR A 47 -2.55 -5.04 -1.54
CA THR A 47 -3.26 -4.45 -2.66
C THR A 47 -4.12 -3.29 -2.17
N PHE A 48 -4.12 -2.18 -2.90
CA PHE A 48 -4.89 -0.98 -2.62
C PHE A 48 -5.70 -0.58 -3.83
N SER A 49 -7.03 -0.57 -3.70
CA SER A 49 -7.91 0.00 -4.72
C SER A 49 -8.00 1.51 -4.57
N LEU A 50 -7.70 2.25 -5.64
CA LEU A 50 -7.78 3.70 -5.69
C LEU A 50 -9.07 4.18 -6.37
N PRO A 51 -9.66 5.31 -5.92
CA PRO A 51 -10.87 5.86 -6.50
C PRO A 51 -10.67 6.26 -7.97
N SER A 52 -11.71 6.13 -8.77
CA SER A 52 -11.73 6.43 -10.21
C SER A 52 -11.26 7.84 -10.58
N ARG A 53 -11.41 8.83 -9.69
CA ARG A 53 -10.89 10.19 -9.90
C ARG A 53 -9.36 10.25 -10.06
N PHE A 54 -8.64 9.29 -9.45
CA PHE A 54 -7.19 9.16 -9.59
C PHE A 54 -6.82 8.37 -10.85
N ALA A 55 -7.78 7.80 -11.59
CA ALA A 55 -7.51 7.07 -12.82
C ALA A 55 -7.38 8.00 -14.05
N LEU A 56 -7.58 9.32 -13.89
CA LEU A 56 -7.38 10.28 -14.98
C LEU A 56 -5.88 10.46 -15.23
N ASP A 57 -5.45 10.42 -16.50
CA ASP A 57 -4.06 10.65 -16.91
C ASP A 57 -3.78 12.15 -17.15
N SER A 58 -4.04 12.97 -16.13
CA SER A 58 -3.56 14.35 -16.08
C SER A 58 -2.24 14.42 -15.30
N GLU A 59 -1.40 15.41 -15.59
CA GLU A 59 -0.16 15.65 -14.82
C GLU A 59 -0.44 15.87 -13.32
N GLU A 60 -1.55 16.53 -13.00
CA GLU A 60 -2.01 16.76 -11.62
C GLU A 60 -2.34 15.43 -10.92
N SER A 61 -2.94 14.48 -11.65
CA SER A 61 -3.20 13.13 -11.18
C SER A 61 -1.92 12.32 -11.00
N ALA A 62 -0.90 12.52 -11.85
CA ALA A 62 0.41 11.87 -11.68
C ALA A 62 1.11 12.30 -10.37
N LEU A 63 1.05 13.59 -10.02
CA LEU A 63 1.58 14.10 -8.75
C LEU A 63 0.82 13.51 -7.56
N GLU A 64 -0.51 13.51 -7.59
CA GLU A 64 -1.33 12.92 -6.53
C GLU A 64 -1.09 11.41 -6.37
N LYS A 65 -0.96 10.67 -7.49
CA LYS A 65 -0.58 9.24 -7.52
C LYS A 65 0.77 9.03 -6.84
N GLY A 66 1.78 9.81 -7.21
CA GLY A 66 3.12 9.74 -6.63
C GLY A 66 3.15 10.07 -5.14
N MET A 67 2.42 11.11 -4.73
CA MET A 67 2.27 11.46 -3.30
C MET A 67 1.62 10.34 -2.50
N LEU A 68 0.55 9.73 -3.02
CA LEU A 68 -0.15 8.68 -2.33
C LEU A 68 0.71 7.40 -2.21
N LEU A 69 1.38 7.03 -3.30
CA LEU A 69 2.33 5.92 -3.30
C LEU A 69 3.46 6.15 -2.29
N GLY A 70 4.04 7.36 -2.27
CA GLY A 70 5.08 7.73 -1.31
C GLY A 70 4.61 7.65 0.15
N ILE A 71 3.37 8.06 0.44
CA ILE A 71 2.80 7.91 1.79
C ILE A 71 2.62 6.43 2.16
N ILE A 72 2.14 5.60 1.23
CA ILE A 72 1.92 4.17 1.49
C ILE A 72 3.26 3.48 1.79
N ILE A 73 4.28 3.70 0.95
CA ILE A 73 5.62 3.14 1.14
C ILE A 73 6.22 3.64 2.46
N GLY A 74 6.16 4.93 2.75
CA GLY A 74 6.70 5.49 3.99
C GLY A 74 6.02 4.94 5.25
N VAL A 75 4.72 4.61 5.21
CA VAL A 75 4.04 3.95 6.32
C VAL A 75 4.47 2.49 6.48
N LEU A 76 4.72 1.78 5.38
CA LEU A 76 5.21 0.40 5.40
C LEU A 76 6.62 0.32 6.00
N GLU A 77 7.52 1.17 5.51
CA GLU A 77 8.90 1.26 6.01
C GLU A 77 8.93 1.73 7.48
N GLY A 78 8.14 2.75 7.83
CA GLY A 78 8.00 3.22 9.21
C GLY A 78 7.34 2.20 10.16
N GLY A 79 6.61 1.23 9.62
CA GLY A 79 6.05 0.08 10.32
C GLY A 79 7.01 -1.10 10.46
N GLY A 80 8.24 -0.99 9.97
CA GLY A 80 9.25 -2.05 10.01
C GLY A 80 9.08 -3.14 8.96
N SER A 81 8.28 -2.89 7.91
CA SER A 81 8.14 -3.78 6.76
C SER A 81 9.16 -3.41 5.69
N GLU A 82 9.86 -4.41 5.14
CA GLU A 82 10.81 -4.22 4.05
C GLU A 82 10.06 -4.24 2.71
N VAL A 83 10.08 -3.13 1.97
CA VAL A 83 9.34 -3.01 0.70
C VAL A 83 10.22 -3.54 -0.44
N HIS A 84 9.83 -4.67 -1.02
CA HIS A 84 10.60 -5.30 -2.10
C HIS A 84 10.25 -4.75 -3.47
N SER A 85 8.96 -4.55 -3.74
CA SER A 85 8.49 -4.04 -5.03
C SER A 85 7.10 -3.44 -4.92
N HIS A 86 6.74 -2.59 -5.89
CA HIS A 86 5.40 -2.05 -6.05
C HIS A 86 5.02 -1.98 -7.53
N THR A 87 3.75 -2.16 -7.85
CA THR A 87 3.18 -2.05 -9.20
C THR A 87 1.91 -1.20 -9.15
N VAL A 88 1.70 -0.35 -10.15
CA VAL A 88 0.49 0.48 -10.31
C VAL A 88 -0.19 0.10 -11.61
N SER A 89 -1.48 -0.23 -11.55
CA SER A 89 -2.32 -0.67 -12.68
C SER A 89 -3.67 0.04 -12.72
#